data_AF-A0AAW6JZK4-F1
#
_entry.id   AF-A0AAW6JZK4-F1
#
_cell.length_a   1.000
_cell.length_b   1.000
_cell.length_c   1.000
_cell.angle_alpha   90.00
_cell.angle_beta   90.00
_cell.angle_gamma   90.00
#
_symmetry.space_group_name_H-M   'P 1'
#
loop_
_entity.id
_entity.type
_entity.pdbx_description
1 polymer ?
#
loop_
_entity_poly.entity_id
_entity_poly.type
_entity_poly.pdbx_seq_one_letter_code
_entity_poly.pdbx_strand_id
1 'polypeptide(L)' 'MPPVSQQFFSQSGLNLIAFPISPSCLLQAGTVSILMLLMAQKATAEALISLGEASEELLRGDRLPVLNFPNDHKLDKD' A
#
# COMPACT_ATOMS: atom_id res chain seq x y z
N MET A 1 -6.99 30.28 -49.26
CA MET A 1 -6.40 29.81 -47.97
C MET A 1 -7.51 29.05 -47.26
N PRO A 2 -7.40 27.73 -47.03
CA PRO A 2 -8.45 27.02 -46.31
C PRO A 2 -8.33 27.30 -44.80
N PRO A 3 -9.45 27.31 -44.06
CA PRO A 3 -9.42 27.57 -42.63
C PRO A 3 -8.78 26.37 -41.92
N VAL A 4 -7.89 26.64 -40.97
CA VAL A 4 -7.28 25.62 -40.13
C VAL A 4 -8.34 25.13 -39.14
N SER A 5 -8.73 23.85 -39.24
CA SER A 5 -9.69 23.23 -38.33
C SER A 5 -9.07 23.15 -36.93
N GLN A 6 -9.34 24.16 -36.11
CA GLN A 6 -9.06 24.15 -34.67
C GLN A 6 -10.05 23.22 -33.98
N GLN A 7 -9.88 21.92 -34.18
CA GLN A 7 -10.56 20.89 -33.40
C GLN A 7 -9.81 20.73 -32.06
N PHE A 8 -9.74 21.82 -31.30
CA PHE A 8 -9.19 21.80 -29.96
C PHE A 8 -10.20 21.13 -29.05
N PHE A 9 -9.97 19.83 -28.83
CA PHE A 9 -10.51 19.04 -27.74
C PHE A 9 -12.03 19.14 -27.58
N SER A 10 -12.74 18.35 -28.39
CA SER A 10 -14.11 17.96 -28.11
C SER A 10 -14.26 17.65 -26.62
N GLN A 11 -15.27 18.25 -25.99
CA GLN A 11 -15.71 18.04 -24.61
C GLN A 11 -16.13 16.58 -24.34
N SER A 12 -15.23 15.61 -24.50
CA SER A 12 -15.45 14.24 -24.04
C SER A 12 -15.20 14.22 -22.54
N GLY A 13 -16.26 14.46 -21.77
CA GLY A 13 -16.29 14.08 -20.36
C GLY A 13 -15.95 12.59 -20.25
N LEU A 14 -14.94 12.26 -19.44
CA LEU A 14 -14.54 10.88 -19.17
C LEU A 14 -15.73 10.14 -18.54
N ASN A 15 -16.36 9.24 -19.29
CA ASN A 15 -17.45 8.39 -18.79
C ASN A 15 -16.86 7.24 -17.96
N LEU A 16 -16.61 7.51 -16.68
CA LEU A 16 -16.20 6.51 -15.71
C LEU A 16 -17.43 5.78 -15.17
N ILE A 17 -17.95 4.82 -15.96
CA ILE A 17 -18.89 3.71 -15.64
C ILE A 17 -20.25 4.09 -14.99
N ALA A 18 -20.37 5.19 -14.24
CA ALA A 18 -21.60 5.66 -13.60
C ALA A 18 -21.67 7.19 -13.38
N PHE A 19 -20.58 7.97 -13.54
CA PHE A 19 -20.62 9.43 -13.29
C PHE A 19 -19.78 10.22 -14.31
N PRO A 20 -20.33 11.27 -14.97
CA PRO A 20 -19.54 12.16 -15.80
C PRO A 20 -18.70 13.09 -14.89
N ILE A 21 -17.39 12.84 -14.85
CA ILE A 21 -16.46 13.64 -14.06
C ILE A 21 -15.71 14.59 -14.99
N SER A 22 -15.61 15.87 -14.60
CA SER A 22 -14.80 16.83 -15.33
C SER A 22 -13.32 16.40 -15.28
N PRO A 23 -12.61 16.33 -16.43
CA PRO A 23 -11.23 15.85 -16.49
C PRO A 23 -10.29 16.66 -15.58
N SER A 24 -10.57 17.94 -15.32
CA SER A 24 -9.81 18.79 -14.39
C SER A 24 -9.86 18.29 -12.94
N CYS A 25 -11.00 17.73 -12.51
CA CYS A 25 -11.17 17.21 -11.14
C CYS A 25 -10.29 15.96 -10.92
N LEU A 26 -10.24 15.07 -11.90
CA LEU A 26 -9.42 13.87 -11.85
C LEU A 26 -7.93 14.21 -11.89
N LEU A 27 -7.56 15.19 -12.72
CA LEU A 27 -6.19 15.70 -12.76
C LEU A 27 -5.76 16.26 -11.40
N GLN A 28 -6.59 17.11 -10.79
CA GLN A 28 -6.31 17.70 -9.49
C GLN A 28 -6.23 16.65 -8.38
N ALA A 29 -7.18 15.71 -8.34
CA ALA A 29 -7.17 14.61 -7.37
C ALA A 29 -5.91 13.74 -7.53
N GLY A 30 -5.53 13.41 -8.77
CA GLY A 30 -4.33 12.65 -9.06
C GLY A 30 -3.06 13.40 -8.63
N THR A 31 -2.96 14.70 -8.93
CA THR A 31 -1.81 15.52 -8.51
C THR A 31 -1.71 15.61 -6.99
N VAL A 32 -2.82 15.88 -6.29
CA VAL A 32 -2.83 15.93 -4.83
C VAL A 32 -2.45 14.57 -4.23
N SER A 33 -2.98 13.46 -4.77
CA SER A 33 -2.66 12.12 -4.30
C SER A 33 -1.19 11.78 -4.48
N ILE A 34 -0.58 12.15 -5.61
CA ILE A 34 0.86 11.94 -5.86
C ILE A 34 1.69 12.82 -4.93
N LEU A 35 1.33 14.09 -4.77
CA LEU A 35 2.07 15.00 -3.90
C LEU A 35 2.02 14.53 -2.44
N MET A 36 0.85 14.07 -1.99
CA MET A 36 0.69 13.48 -0.66
C MET A 36 1.49 12.19 -0.50
N LEU A 37 1.53 11.34 -1.53
CA LEU A 37 2.35 10.12 -1.53
C LEU A 37 3.84 10.46 -1.40
N LEU A 38 4.34 11.46 -2.14
CA LEU A 38 5.73 11.90 -2.07
C LEU A 38 6.08 12.46 -0.68
N MET A 39 5.17 13.19 -0.04
CA MET A 39 5.37 13.66 1.33
C MET A 39 5.37 12.51 2.36
N ALA A 40 4.52 11.50 2.16
CA ALA A 40 4.42 10.36 3.06
C ALA A 40 5.62 9.40 2.98
N GLN A 41 6.38 9.39 1.88
CA GLN A 41 7.49 8.44 1.67
C GLN A 41 8.49 8.40 2.83
N LYS A 42 8.88 9.56 3.38
CA LYS A 42 9.87 9.62 4.46
C LYS A 42 9.35 8.95 5.74
N ALA A 43 8.11 9.24 6.12
CA ALA A 43 7.49 8.66 7.31
C ALA A 43 7.23 7.15 7.15
N THR A 44 6.80 6.73 5.96
CA THR A 44 6.56 5.30 5.66
C THR A 44 7.85 4.49 5.70
N ALA A 45 8.97 5.05 5.26
CA ALA A 45 10.27 4.36 5.30
C ALA A 45 10.72 4.07 6.75
N GLU A 46 10.65 5.07 7.63
CA GLU A 46 10.99 4.90 9.06
C GLU A 46 10.05 3.89 9.74
N ALA A 47 8.76 3.92 9.41
CA ALA A 47 7.78 2.96 9.92
C ALA A 47 8.05 1.52 9.45
N LEU A 48 8.42 1.33 8.19
CA LEU A 48 8.77 0.02 7.63
C LEU A 48 10.04 -0.56 8.27
N ILE A 49 11.03 0.28 8.57
CA ILE A 49 12.25 -0.14 9.27
C ILE A 49 11.92 -0.59 10.70
N SER A 50 11.19 0.22 11.45
CA SER A 50 10.77 -0.12 12.82
C SER A 50 9.91 -1.39 12.86
N LEU A 51 9.01 -1.55 11.88
CA LEU A 51 8.21 -2.77 11.74
C LEU A 51 9.09 -3.99 11.42
N GLY A 52 10.12 -3.82 10.58
CA GLY A 52 11.07 -4.86 10.26
C GLY A 52 11.88 -5.31 11.48
N GLU A 53 12.40 -4.37 12.27
CA GLU A 53 13.17 -4.65 13.48
C GLU A 53 12.32 -5.34 14.55
N ALA A 54 11.09 -4.86 14.79
CA ALA A 54 10.14 -5.48 15.70
C ALA A 54 9.72 -6.89 15.22
N SER A 55 9.53 -7.06 13.91
CA SER A 55 9.22 -8.36 13.30
C SER A 55 10.38 -9.33 13.43
N GLU A 56 11.62 -8.85 13.26
CA GLU A 56 12.83 -9.65 13.46
C GLU A 56 12.95 -10.14 14.91
N GLU A 57 12.68 -9.29 15.91
CA GLU A 57 12.69 -9.73 17.33
C GLU A 57 11.63 -10.80 17.61
N LEU A 58 10.43 -10.67 17.03
CA LEU A 58 9.34 -11.65 17.19
C LEU A 58 9.61 -12.97 16.45
N LEU A 59 10.12 -12.91 15.22
CA LEU A 59 10.37 -14.08 14.35
C LEU A 59 11.67 -14.82 14.72
N ARG A 60 12.67 -14.12 15.25
CA ARG A 60 13.89 -14.74 15.77
C ARG A 60 13.59 -15.68 16.95
N GLY A 61 12.41 -15.56 17.55
CA GLY A 61 11.91 -16.52 18.53
C GLY A 61 12.69 -16.51 19.85
N ASP A 62 13.59 -15.55 20.06
CA ASP A 62 14.44 -15.43 21.25
C ASP A 62 13.64 -15.21 22.54
N ARG A 63 12.39 -14.74 22.41
CA ARG A 63 11.44 -14.61 23.53
C ARG A 63 10.40 -15.72 23.60
N LEU A 64 10.53 -16.79 22.83
CA LEU A 64 9.65 -17.94 23.00
C LEU A 64 10.08 -18.70 24.26
N PRO A 65 9.22 -18.79 25.29
CA PRO A 65 9.54 -19.58 26.48
C PRO A 65 9.78 -21.03 26.08
N VAL A 66 10.77 -21.69 26.71
CA VAL A 66 11.00 -23.12 26.53
C VAL A 66 9.70 -23.87 26.80
N LEU A 67 9.10 -24.39 25.73
CA LEU A 67 7.93 -25.24 25.81
C LEU A 67 8.36 -26.53 26.52
N ASN A 68 7.92 -26.67 27.76
CA ASN A 68 7.95 -27.95 28.44
C ASN A 68 6.90 -28.83 27.76
N PHE A 69 7.30 -29.53 26.71
CA PHE A 69 6.51 -30.63 26.19
C PHE A 69 6.48 -31.70 27.28
N PRO A 70 5.30 -32.26 27.61
CA PRO A 70 5.25 -33.41 28.49
C PRO A 70 6.12 -34.49 27.85
N ASN A 71 7.27 -34.78 28.48
CA ASN A 71 8.10 -35.91 28.09
C ASN A 71 7.17 -37.11 28.07
N ASP A 72 7.11 -37.76 26.92
CA ASP A 72 6.54 -39.06 26.61
C ASP A 72 7.27 -40.15 27.40
N HIS A 73 7.34 -39.98 28.71
CA HIS A 73 7.98 -40.90 29.63
C HIS A 73 6.91 -41.75 30.31
N LYS A 74 6.10 -42.47 29.53
CA LYS A 74 5.44 -43.71 29.99
C LYS A 74 5.08 -44.61 28.80
N LEU A 75 6.08 -45.33 28.32
CA LEU A 75 5.86 -46.67 27.78
C LEU A 75 7.09 -47.56 28.01
N ASP A 76 7.59 -47.53 29.24
CA ASP A 76 8.25 -48.69 29.82
C ASP A 76 7.23 -49.27 30.80
N LYS A 77 6.61 -50.38 30.38
CA LYS A 77 5.72 -51.20 31.19
C LYS A 77 6.11 -52.64 30.93
N ASP A 78 6.87 -53.15 31.91
CA ASP A 78 6.96 -54.53 32.42
C ASP A 78 6.83 -55.69 31.42
#